data_AF-Q9RHK2-F1
#
_entry.id   AF-Q9RHK2-F1
#
_cell.length_a   1.000
_cell.length_b   1.000
_cell.length_c   1.000
_cell.angle_alpha   90.00
_cell.angle_beta   90.00
_cell.angle_gamma   90.00
#
_symmetry.space_group_name_H-M   'P 1'
#
loop_
_entity.id
_entity.type
_entity.pdbx_description
1 polymer ?
#
loop_
_entity_poly.entity_id
_entity_poly.type
_entity_poly.pdbx_seq_one_letter_code
_entity_poly.pdbx_strand_id
1 'polypeptide(L)'
;NVSHETGGLVHVVEQNTANYSHYCDWGQPYGCPAGQSGYYGRGPIQLSWNFNYKAAGDALGIDLLNNPWLVQNDASVAWKTALWYWNTQSGPGSMTGHSAMVNQAGFGQTIRS
;
A
#
# COMPACT_ATOMS: atom_id res chain seq x y z
N ASN A 1 11.67 7.22 0.18
CA ASN A 1 10.68 6.16 -0.09
C ASN A 1 9.46 6.75 -0.77
N VAL A 2 8.58 7.51 -0.10
CA VAL A 2 7.39 8.12 -0.74
C VAL A 2 7.67 8.87 -2.06
N SER A 3 8.66 9.76 -2.08
CA SER A 3 9.04 10.50 -3.31
C SER A 3 9.53 9.57 -4.43
N HIS A 4 10.20 8.46 -4.09
CA HIS A 4 10.65 7.47 -5.06
C HIS A 4 9.46 6.70 -5.67
N GLU A 5 8.51 6.26 -4.83
CA GLU A 5 7.34 5.46 -5.25
C GLU A 5 6.37 6.23 -6.17
N THR A 6 6.31 7.55 -6.03
CA THR A 6 5.28 8.38 -6.69
C THR A 6 5.83 9.33 -7.74
N GLY A 7 7.14 9.28 -8.03
CA GLY A 7 7.81 10.26 -8.88
C GLY A 7 7.71 11.68 -8.30
N GLY A 8 7.91 11.83 -7.00
CA GLY A 8 7.79 13.10 -6.30
C GLY A 8 6.35 13.55 -6.02
N LEU A 9 5.46 12.60 -5.70
CA LEU A 9 4.01 12.81 -5.49
C LEU A 9 3.23 13.27 -6.73
N VAL A 10 3.83 13.18 -7.92
CA VAL A 10 3.17 13.48 -9.20
C VAL A 10 2.12 12.42 -9.53
N HIS A 11 2.38 11.17 -9.17
CA HIS A 11 1.49 10.04 -9.46
C HIS A 11 0.70 9.62 -8.22
N VAL A 12 -0.63 9.67 -8.34
CA VAL A 12 -1.57 9.19 -7.32
C VAL A 12 -1.93 7.71 -7.54
N VAL A 13 -1.81 7.23 -8.78
CA VAL A 13 -2.11 5.86 -9.19
C VAL A 13 -0.98 5.30 -10.05
N GLU A 14 -0.86 3.98 -10.07
CA GLU A 14 0.02 3.26 -10.98
C GLU A 14 -0.23 3.65 -12.44
N GLN A 15 0.82 3.88 -13.22
CA GLN A 15 0.69 4.40 -14.58
C GLN A 15 0.42 3.31 -15.61
N ASN A 16 0.95 2.10 -15.41
CA ASN A 16 0.76 1.01 -16.35
C ASN A 16 -0.59 0.31 -16.11
N THR A 17 -1.63 0.81 -16.75
CA THR A 17 -3.00 0.28 -16.61
C THR A 17 -3.15 -1.17 -17.07
N ALA A 18 -2.26 -1.68 -17.92
CA ALA A 18 -2.25 -3.08 -18.33
C ALA A 18 -2.00 -4.04 -17.16
N ASN A 19 -1.35 -3.58 -16.09
CA ASN A 19 -1.04 -4.38 -14.91
C ASN A 19 -2.18 -4.44 -13.89
N TYR A 20 -3.23 -3.63 -14.03
CA TYR A 20 -4.21 -3.46 -12.95
C TYR A 20 -4.88 -4.77 -12.51
N SER A 21 -5.12 -5.67 -13.47
CA SER A 21 -5.75 -6.98 -13.21
C SER A 21 -4.82 -8.00 -12.55
N HIS A 22 -3.54 -7.69 -12.38
CA HIS A 22 -2.55 -8.57 -11.76
C HIS A 22 -2.67 -8.60 -10.22
N TYR A 23 -3.19 -7.53 -9.61
CA TYR A 23 -3.15 -7.32 -8.17
C TYR A 23 -4.33 -7.95 -7.40
N CYS A 24 -4.94 -8.99 -7.96
CA CYS A 24 -6.02 -9.72 -7.33
C CYS A 24 -5.55 -11.15 -7.03
N ASP A 25 -5.31 -11.44 -5.75
CA ASP A 25 -5.07 -12.80 -5.28
C ASP A 25 -6.39 -13.51 -4.98
N TRP A 26 -6.82 -14.37 -5.91
CA TRP A 26 -8.01 -15.21 -5.76
C TRP A 26 -7.85 -16.35 -4.74
N GLY A 27 -6.64 -16.59 -4.24
CA GLY A 27 -6.40 -17.52 -3.13
C GLY A 27 -6.87 -16.98 -1.78
N GLN A 28 -7.14 -15.68 -1.67
CA GLN A 28 -7.68 -15.08 -0.46
C GLN A 28 -9.17 -15.45 -0.28
N PRO A 29 -9.62 -15.82 0.93
CA PRO A 29 -10.99 -16.25 1.16
C PRO A 29 -12.04 -15.14 0.96
N TYR A 30 -11.61 -13.88 1.01
CA TYR A 30 -12.44 -12.71 0.73
C TYR A 30 -12.39 -12.26 -0.74
N GLY A 31 -11.55 -12.88 -1.57
CA GLY A 31 -11.42 -12.60 -2.99
C GLY A 31 -11.17 -11.13 -3.30
N CYS A 32 -11.84 -10.65 -4.36
CA CYS A 32 -11.65 -9.32 -4.94
C CYS A 32 -13.00 -8.62 -5.16
N PRO A 33 -13.70 -8.20 -4.08
CA PRO A 33 -15.06 -7.66 -4.19
C PRO A 33 -15.15 -6.35 -4.97
N ALA A 34 -14.10 -5.50 -4.94
CA ALA A 34 -14.01 -4.31 -5.79
C ALA A 34 -13.67 -4.59 -7.27
N GLY A 35 -13.64 -5.87 -7.67
CA GLY A 35 -13.28 -6.33 -9.01
C GLY A 35 -11.80 -6.73 -9.15
N GLN A 36 -11.50 -7.54 -10.16
CA GLN A 36 -10.14 -8.05 -10.42
C GLN A 36 -9.11 -6.93 -10.61
N SER A 37 -9.51 -5.84 -11.27
CA SER A 37 -8.66 -4.66 -11.49
C SER A 37 -8.82 -3.60 -10.39
N GLY A 38 -9.32 -3.98 -9.21
CA GLY A 38 -9.62 -3.05 -8.12
C GLY A 38 -8.40 -2.62 -7.29
N TYR A 39 -7.29 -3.36 -7.32
CA TYR A 39 -6.23 -3.29 -6.30
C TYR A 39 -4.84 -2.92 -6.84
N TYR A 40 -4.79 -2.16 -7.93
CA TYR A 40 -3.56 -1.54 -8.44
C TYR A 40 -2.98 -0.52 -7.45
N GLY A 41 -1.73 -0.10 -7.71
CA GLY A 41 -1.01 0.83 -6.86
C GLY A 41 -1.70 2.19 -6.70
N ARG A 42 -1.93 2.62 -5.46
CA ARG A 42 -2.47 3.95 -5.14
C ARG A 42 -1.76 4.63 -3.97
N GLY A 43 -1.73 5.96 -4.02
CA GLY A 43 -1.30 6.81 -2.92
C GLY A 43 0.22 6.81 -2.68
N PRO A 44 0.70 7.42 -1.57
CA PRO A 44 2.11 7.72 -1.34
C PRO A 44 3.05 6.51 -1.25
N ILE A 45 2.50 5.32 -0.96
CA ILE A 45 3.25 4.05 -0.89
C ILE A 45 2.87 3.09 -2.02
N GLN A 46 2.09 3.55 -3.01
CA GLN A 46 1.58 2.72 -4.11
C GLN A 46 0.96 1.39 -3.61
N LEU A 47 0.04 1.49 -2.63
CA LEU A 47 -0.62 0.34 -2.01
C LEU A 47 -1.25 -0.54 -3.09
N SER A 48 -0.82 -1.80 -3.16
CA SER A 48 -1.19 -2.78 -4.19
C SER A 48 -1.57 -4.11 -3.56
N TRP A 49 -2.35 -4.93 -4.26
CA TRP A 49 -2.88 -6.23 -3.83
C TRP A 49 -4.06 -6.21 -2.86
N ASN A 50 -5.10 -7.00 -3.15
CA ASN A 50 -6.31 -7.13 -2.32
C ASN A 50 -6.02 -7.42 -0.84
N PHE A 51 -5.03 -8.25 -0.53
CA PHE A 51 -4.66 -8.56 0.85
C PHE A 51 -4.08 -7.37 1.62
N ASN A 52 -3.33 -6.48 0.93
CA ASN A 52 -2.82 -5.26 1.57
C ASN A 52 -3.92 -4.23 1.78
N TYR A 53 -4.85 -4.09 0.81
CA TYR A 53 -6.04 -3.26 1.01
C TYR A 53 -6.89 -3.76 2.18
N LYS A 54 -7.05 -5.09 2.33
CA LYS A 54 -7.73 -5.68 3.49
C LYS A 54 -7.00 -5.37 4.80
N ALA A 55 -5.69 -5.65 4.88
CA ALA A 55 -4.90 -5.47 6.09
C ALA A 55 -4.82 -4.00 6.53
N ALA A 56 -4.61 -3.08 5.57
CA ALA A 56 -4.63 -1.65 5.83
C ALA A 56 -6.01 -1.18 6.29
N GLY A 57 -7.07 -1.67 5.64
CA GLY A 57 -8.43 -1.32 5.99
C GLY A 57 -8.81 -1.74 7.40
N ASP A 58 -8.45 -2.96 7.80
CA ASP A 58 -8.68 -3.48 9.14
C ASP A 58 -7.95 -2.65 10.21
N ALA A 59 -6.68 -2.31 9.96
CA ALA A 59 -5.86 -1.55 10.92
C ALA A 59 -6.34 -0.09 11.07
N LEU A 60 -6.89 0.49 10.01
CA LEU A 60 -7.34 1.88 9.99
C LEU A 60 -8.83 2.06 10.32
N GLY A 61 -9.60 0.97 10.37
CA GLY A 61 -11.06 1.01 10.52
C GLY A 61 -11.77 1.58 9.29
N ILE A 62 -11.23 1.35 8.10
CA ILE A 62 -11.74 1.88 6.82
C ILE A 62 -11.90 0.70 5.85
N ASP A 63 -13.06 0.52 5.23
CA ASP A 63 -13.26 -0.61 4.30
C ASP A 63 -12.61 -0.37 2.93
N LEU A 64 -11.29 -0.56 2.89
CA LEU A 64 -10.46 -0.40 1.70
C LEU A 64 -10.53 -1.61 0.77
N LEU A 65 -11.00 -2.77 1.24
CA LEU A 65 -11.18 -3.95 0.39
C LEU A 65 -12.36 -3.73 -0.57
N ASN A 66 -13.50 -3.24 -0.07
CA ASN A 66 -14.65 -2.96 -0.94
C ASN A 66 -14.56 -1.58 -1.62
N ASN A 67 -13.84 -0.62 -1.02
CA ASN A 67 -13.70 0.73 -1.57
C ASN A 67 -12.23 1.17 -1.74
N PRO A 68 -11.44 0.48 -2.60
CA PRO A 68 -10.02 0.77 -2.77
C PRO A 68 -9.75 2.16 -3.37
N TRP A 69 -10.73 2.75 -4.08
CA TRP A 69 -10.62 4.10 -4.64
C TRP A 69 -10.50 5.21 -3.59
N LEU A 70 -10.83 4.95 -2.32
CA LEU A 70 -10.61 5.93 -1.25
C LEU A 70 -9.13 6.34 -1.16
N VAL A 71 -8.19 5.42 -1.44
CA VAL A 71 -6.75 5.69 -1.38
C VAL A 71 -6.29 6.70 -2.45
N GLN A 72 -7.02 6.83 -3.57
CA GLN A 72 -6.73 7.84 -4.59
C GLN A 72 -7.58 9.11 -4.48
N ASN A 73 -8.74 9.04 -3.81
CA ASN A 73 -9.72 10.13 -3.77
C ASN A 73 -9.71 10.91 -2.45
N ASP A 74 -9.18 10.33 -1.37
CA ASP A 74 -9.07 10.98 -0.05
C ASP A 74 -7.60 11.04 0.40
N ALA A 75 -7.07 12.25 0.50
CA ALA A 75 -5.68 12.47 0.88
C ALA A 75 -5.35 11.97 2.30
N SER A 76 -6.30 12.07 3.25
CA SER A 76 -6.09 11.58 4.61
C SER A 76 -6.02 10.05 4.63
N VAL A 77 -6.88 9.39 3.86
CA VAL A 77 -6.80 7.92 3.68
C VAL A 77 -5.49 7.53 3.03
N ALA A 78 -5.07 8.23 1.97
CA ALA A 78 -3.83 7.96 1.27
C ALA A 78 -2.59 8.07 2.19
N TRP A 79 -2.52 9.10 3.03
CA TRP A 79 -1.42 9.24 3.99
C TRP A 79 -1.48 8.22 5.13
N LYS A 80 -2.69 7.88 5.60
CA LYS A 80 -2.87 6.85 6.63
C LYS A 80 -2.39 5.48 6.15
N THR A 81 -2.63 5.10 4.89
CA THR A 81 -2.12 3.82 4.36
C THR A 81 -0.60 3.81 4.25
N ALA A 82 0.01 4.93 3.85
CA ALA A 82 1.47 5.06 3.81
C ALA A 82 2.11 4.95 5.21
N LEU A 83 1.52 5.61 6.22
CA LEU A 83 1.97 5.52 7.61
C LEU A 83 1.73 4.13 8.19
N TRP A 84 0.60 3.50 7.89
CA TRP A 84 0.34 2.12 8.28
C TRP A 84 1.43 1.18 7.78
N TYR A 85 1.79 1.27 6.50
CA TYR A 85 2.85 0.45 5.91
C TYR A 85 4.18 0.67 6.64
N TRP A 86 4.58 1.94 6.79
CA TRP A 86 5.84 2.33 7.44
C TRP A 86 5.99 1.80 8.86
N ASN A 87 4.92 1.81 9.64
CA ASN A 87 4.95 1.47 11.05
C ASN A 87 4.68 -0.01 11.34
N THR A 88 4.04 -0.75 10.42
CA THR A 88 3.56 -2.10 10.70
C THR A 88 4.07 -3.18 9.74
N GLN A 89 4.48 -2.81 8.53
CA GLN A 89 4.87 -3.78 7.50
C GLN A 89 6.39 -3.82 7.35
N SER A 90 6.93 -5.03 7.21
CA SER A 90 8.33 -5.27 6.89
C SER A 90 8.56 -5.55 5.41
N GLY A 91 7.50 -5.64 4.61
CA GLY A 91 7.54 -6.05 3.21
C GLY A 91 8.46 -7.24 2.96
N PRO A 92 9.39 -7.19 1.97
CA PRO A 92 10.36 -8.25 1.73
C PRO A 92 11.56 -8.25 2.70
N GLY A 93 11.61 -7.31 3.63
CA GLY A 93 12.64 -7.17 4.65
C GLY A 93 12.31 -7.91 5.95
N SER A 94 13.11 -7.66 6.99
CA SER A 94 12.97 -8.31 8.30
C SER A 94 12.48 -7.39 9.42
N MET A 95 12.26 -6.10 9.14
CA MET A 95 11.78 -5.11 10.10
C MET A 95 10.99 -4.01 9.42
N THR A 96 10.19 -3.27 10.19
CA THR A 96 9.44 -2.12 9.67
C THR A 96 10.35 -0.93 9.39
N GLY A 97 9.94 -0.06 8.47
CA GLY A 97 10.65 1.19 8.19
C GLY A 97 10.79 2.08 9.43
N HIS A 98 9.75 2.10 10.29
CA HIS A 98 9.81 2.75 11.59
C HIS A 98 10.93 2.17 12.48
N SER A 99 10.92 0.85 12.71
CA SER A 99 11.92 0.16 13.56
C SER A 99 13.34 0.35 13.03
N ALA A 100 13.53 0.32 11.71
CA ALA A 100 14.82 0.58 11.10
C ALA A 100 15.39 1.95 11.46
N MET A 101 14.55 2.98 11.47
CA MET A 101 14.98 4.35 11.77
C MET A 101 15.14 4.61 13.26
N VAL A 102 14.17 4.20 14.11
CA VAL A 102 14.23 4.48 15.55
C VAL A 102 15.30 3.68 16.28
N ASN A 103 15.65 2.49 15.78
CA ASN A 103 16.69 1.65 16.36
C ASN A 103 18.06 1.81 15.67
N GLN A 104 18.21 2.81 14.79
CA GLN A 104 19.45 3.07 14.05
C GLN A 104 20.01 1.88 13.25
N ALA A 105 19.13 1.00 12.75
CA ALA A 105 19.52 -0.10 11.85
C ALA A 105 19.93 0.37 10.45
N GLY A 106 19.71 1.66 10.15
CA GLY A 106 20.15 2.35 8.94
C GLY A 106 19.08 2.45 7.87
N PHE A 107 19.14 3.53 7.07
CA PHE A 107 18.16 3.83 6.02
C PHE A 107 18.01 2.70 4.99
N GLY A 108 19.06 1.90 4.75
CA GLY A 108 19.02 0.77 3.82
C GLY A 108 18.00 -0.32 4.18
N GLN A 109 17.66 -0.48 5.46
CA GLN A 109 16.59 -1.41 5.87
C GLN A 109 15.21 -0.93 5.41
N THR A 110 15.01 0.38 5.34
CA THR A 110 13.75 0.99 4.89
C THR A 110 13.49 0.83 3.39
N ILE A 111 14.53 0.52 2.62
CA ILE A 111 14.46 0.25 1.17
C ILE A 111 14.08 -1.22 0.94
N ARG A 112 14.44 -2.09 1.89
CA ARG A 112 14.11 -3.52 1.85
C ARG A 112 12.73 -3.81 2.41
N SER A 113 12.14 -2.87 3.15
CA SER A 113 10.81 -2.97 3.73
C SER A 113 9.72 -2.44 2.83
#